data_AF-A0A366EPL1-F1
#
_entry.id   AF-A0A366EPL1-F1
#
_cell.length_a   1.000
_cell.length_b   1.000
_cell.length_c   1.000
_cell.angle_alpha   90.00
_cell.angle_beta   90.00
_cell.angle_gamma   90.00
#
_symmetry.space_group_name_H-M   'P 1'
#
loop_
_entity.id
_entity.type
_entity.pdbx_description
1 polymer ?
#
loop_
_entity_poly.entity_id
_entity_poly.type
_entity_poly.pdbx_seq_one_letter_code
_entity_poly.pdbx_strand_id
1 'polypeptide(L)'
;MVDSVLTNLLLNFLFIIVGLLAFALYYDFTKKTPSKGIVIFLSTITILLCVLFSHELTAGVYVDLRRIPFFLASLYFGPFVSFVLMIVIILLRYMFIGSGLIHLVILNYFITFLILAAFSKGFLRAKKKVKMLFTIVICFSMTVFNLVFGYVYEAEISRNEYIYLVLIPLAATIISVMIAEMIRKLMMMRRTLSQHEKLQVVSQLAASISHEVRNPLTSSKGFLQLMREEKDEKMQKQFIDLSLKGIDQATHVIEDYLTFTNSTPDKIERINVKHSIVDLIEMVKPLAQHVSFSYHLIDDIYVDGQSHSFRKCIGNIMKNAI
;
A
#
# COMPACT_ATOMS: atom_id res chain seq x y z
N MET A 1 22.26 -26.60 28.12
CA MET A 1 21.34 -27.11 27.07
C MET A 1 20.07 -26.26 27.00
N VAL A 2 19.36 -26.08 28.12
CA VAL A 2 18.17 -25.21 28.28
C VAL A 2 18.37 -23.77 27.78
N ASP A 3 19.49 -23.12 28.12
CA ASP A 3 19.76 -21.73 27.70
C ASP A 3 19.93 -21.58 26.18
N SER A 4 20.56 -22.56 25.52
CA SER A 4 20.80 -22.55 24.07
C SER A 4 19.50 -22.59 23.26
N VAL A 5 18.54 -23.42 23.67
CA VAL A 5 17.21 -23.52 23.01
C VAL A 5 16.48 -22.18 23.10
N LEU A 6 16.44 -21.61 24.31
CA LEU A 6 15.74 -20.35 24.56
C LEU A 6 16.37 -19.20 23.78
N THR A 7 17.70 -19.09 23.77
CA THR A 7 18.43 -18.06 23.00
C THR A 7 18.10 -18.15 21.51
N ASN A 8 18.08 -19.35 20.93
CA ASN A 8 17.73 -19.54 19.52
C ASN A 8 16.27 -19.15 19.23
N LEU A 9 15.33 -19.48 20.11
CA LEU A 9 13.92 -19.11 19.93
C LEU A 9 13.67 -17.61 20.10
N LEU A 10 14.38 -16.95 21.01
CA LEU A 10 14.33 -15.49 21.14
C LEU A 10 14.93 -14.80 19.92
N LEU A 11 16.02 -15.34 19.36
CA LEU A 11 16.62 -14.84 18.13
C LEU A 11 15.67 -15.01 16.93
N ASN A 12 15.02 -16.17 16.81
CA ASN A 12 13.96 -16.42 15.84
C ASN A 12 12.83 -15.38 15.96
N PHE A 13 12.40 -15.09 17.19
CA PHE A 13 11.36 -14.11 17.45
C PHE A 13 11.79 -12.69 17.06
N LEU A 14 13.05 -12.32 17.31
CA LEU A 14 13.63 -11.06 16.85
C LEU A 14 13.56 -10.94 15.32
N PHE A 15 13.94 -11.99 14.57
CA PHE A 15 13.85 -11.98 13.10
C PHE A 15 12.43 -11.74 12.60
N ILE A 16 11.43 -12.31 13.28
CA ILE A 16 10.01 -12.13 12.94
C ILE A 16 9.59 -10.67 13.18
N ILE A 17 9.97 -10.09 14.33
CA ILE A 17 9.69 -8.68 14.63
C ILE A 17 10.35 -7.77 13.59
N VAL A 18 11.63 -8.01 13.27
CA VAL A 18 12.36 -7.23 12.25
C VAL A 18 11.68 -7.35 10.88
N GLY A 19 11.25 -8.55 10.49
CA GLY A 19 10.48 -8.74 9.25
C GLY A 19 9.16 -7.96 9.21
N LEU A 20 8.42 -7.95 10.32
CA LEU A 20 7.19 -7.15 10.46
C LEU A 20 7.47 -5.63 10.44
N LEU A 21 8.56 -5.19 11.07
CA LEU A 21 8.97 -3.79 11.05
C LEU A 21 9.46 -3.36 9.67
N ALA A 22 10.18 -4.20 8.94
CA ALA A 22 10.58 -3.94 7.55
C ALA A 22 9.35 -3.69 6.66
N PHE A 23 8.27 -4.43 6.89
CA PHE A 23 6.99 -4.19 6.23
C PHE A 23 6.40 -2.81 6.57
N ALA A 24 6.45 -2.41 7.85
CA ALA A 24 5.98 -1.11 8.29
C ALA A 24 6.82 0.04 7.69
N LEU A 25 8.15 -0.12 7.65
CA LEU A 25 9.08 0.85 7.06
C LEU A 25 8.85 0.98 5.55
N TYR A 26 8.68 -0.13 4.83
CA TYR A 26 8.36 -0.10 3.40
C TYR A 26 7.11 0.74 3.12
N TYR A 27 6.07 0.54 3.93
CA TYR A 27 4.85 1.33 3.80
C TYR A 27 5.10 2.81 4.10
N ASP A 28 5.90 3.13 5.12
CA ASP A 28 6.15 4.52 5.46
C ASP A 28 6.96 5.26 4.38
N PHE A 29 7.91 4.59 3.73
CA PHE A 29 8.67 5.17 2.60
C PHE A 29 7.84 5.29 1.32
N THR A 30 7.09 4.25 0.95
CA THR A 30 6.41 4.21 -0.35
C THR A 30 4.97 4.72 -0.33
N LYS A 31 4.36 4.84 0.86
CA LYS A 31 2.93 5.07 1.10
C LYS A 31 2.00 4.06 0.39
N LYS A 32 2.56 2.95 -0.13
CA LYS A 32 1.87 1.90 -0.88
C LYS A 32 1.89 0.60 -0.08
N THR A 33 0.85 -0.21 -0.24
CA THR A 33 0.90 -1.60 0.22
C THR A 33 1.92 -2.35 -0.64
N PRO A 34 2.83 -3.13 -0.04
CA PRO A 34 3.82 -3.89 -0.81
C PRO A 34 3.16 -4.89 -1.74
N SER A 35 3.81 -5.12 -2.87
CA SER A 35 3.41 -6.13 -3.83
C SER A 35 3.61 -7.53 -3.25
N LYS A 36 2.91 -8.52 -3.81
CA LYS A 36 3.05 -9.92 -3.39
C LYS A 36 4.50 -10.42 -3.49
N GLY A 37 5.26 -9.96 -4.48
CA GLY A 37 6.67 -10.33 -4.66
C GLY A 37 7.56 -9.85 -3.50
N ILE A 38 7.38 -8.62 -3.05
CA ILE A 38 8.14 -8.06 -1.90
C ILE A 38 7.80 -8.83 -0.62
N VAL A 39 6.52 -9.16 -0.41
CA VAL A 39 6.09 -9.94 0.75
C VAL A 39 6.71 -11.33 0.75
N ILE A 40 6.71 -12.02 -0.40
CA ILE A 40 7.34 -13.33 -0.55
C ILE A 40 8.83 -13.22 -0.23
N PHE A 41 9.53 -12.23 -0.80
CA PHE A 41 10.96 -12.02 -0.58
C PHE A 41 11.30 -11.80 0.90
N LEU A 42 10.64 -10.85 1.55
CA LEU A 42 10.86 -10.54 2.97
C LEU A 42 10.53 -11.75 3.86
N SER A 43 9.40 -12.42 3.62
CA SER A 43 9.00 -13.59 4.42
C SER A 43 9.96 -14.75 4.21
N THR A 44 10.48 -14.94 3.00
CA THR A 44 11.49 -15.98 2.69
C THR A 44 12.77 -15.73 3.46
N ILE A 45 13.25 -14.48 3.54
CA ILE A 45 14.42 -14.12 4.35
C ILE A 45 14.16 -14.42 5.83
N THR A 46 13.02 -14.00 6.36
CA THR A 46 12.66 -14.27 7.77
C THR A 46 12.59 -15.78 8.04
N ILE A 47 11.96 -16.55 7.16
CA ILE A 47 11.89 -18.02 7.26
C ILE A 47 13.30 -18.62 7.21
N LEU A 48 14.14 -18.21 6.27
CA LEU A 48 15.51 -18.69 6.14
C LEU A 48 16.30 -18.46 7.44
N LEU A 49 16.25 -17.25 7.99
CA LEU A 49 16.89 -16.93 9.26
C LEU A 49 16.35 -17.81 10.41
N CYS A 50 15.04 -18.04 10.47
CA CYS A 50 14.46 -18.97 11.46
C CYS A 50 14.99 -20.41 11.31
N VAL A 51 15.15 -20.91 10.08
CA VAL A 51 15.68 -22.26 9.82
C VAL A 51 17.16 -22.37 10.16
N LEU A 52 17.96 -21.38 9.79
CA LEU A 52 19.41 -21.35 10.05
C LEU A 52 19.73 -21.39 11.54
N PHE A 53 18.89 -20.74 12.36
CA PHE A 53 19.00 -20.73 13.82
C PHE A 53 17.99 -21.68 14.48
N SER A 54 17.64 -22.79 13.82
CA SER A 54 16.86 -23.86 14.44
C SER A 54 17.70 -24.70 15.39
N HIS A 55 17.08 -25.26 16.43
CA HIS A 55 17.78 -26.09 17.40
C HIS A 55 17.21 -27.49 17.43
N GLU A 56 18.08 -28.50 17.47
CA GLU A 56 17.70 -29.90 17.62
C GLU A 56 17.47 -30.21 19.10
N LEU A 57 16.32 -30.79 19.45
CA LEU A 57 16.02 -31.22 20.81
C LEU A 57 16.52 -32.66 21.04
N THR A 58 15.85 -33.63 20.39
CA THR A 58 16.17 -35.06 20.46
C THR A 58 15.78 -35.75 19.14
N ALA A 59 16.58 -36.73 18.71
CA ALA A 59 16.29 -37.63 17.58
C ALA A 59 15.77 -36.93 16.30
N GLY A 60 16.41 -35.84 15.85
CA GLY A 60 16.02 -35.13 14.63
C GLY A 60 14.74 -34.29 14.74
N VAL A 61 14.23 -34.03 15.95
CA VAL A 61 13.15 -33.06 16.20
C VAL A 61 13.75 -31.67 16.37
N TYR A 62 13.44 -30.77 15.43
CA TYR A 62 13.90 -29.39 15.43
C TYR A 62 12.81 -28.43 15.90
N VAL A 63 13.21 -27.40 16.65
CA VAL A 63 12.32 -26.33 17.10
C VAL A 63 12.82 -24.98 16.61
N ASP A 64 11.90 -24.23 16.03
CA ASP A 64 12.06 -22.88 15.52
C ASP A 64 10.68 -22.23 15.34
N LEU A 65 10.67 -20.96 14.92
CA LEU A 65 9.44 -20.17 14.77
C LEU A 65 9.08 -19.88 13.29
N ARG A 66 9.61 -20.63 12.32
CA ARG A 66 9.43 -20.37 10.87
C ARG A 66 7.98 -20.36 10.42
N ARG A 67 7.09 -21.00 11.17
CA ARG A 67 5.64 -21.08 10.90
C ARG A 67 4.95 -19.73 11.02
N ILE A 68 5.43 -18.85 11.89
CA ILE A 68 4.82 -17.54 12.15
C ILE A 68 4.86 -16.63 10.90
N PRO A 69 6.02 -16.36 10.27
CA PRO A 69 6.07 -15.55 9.05
C PRO A 69 5.27 -16.19 7.91
N PHE A 70 5.21 -17.52 7.83
CA PHE A 70 4.34 -18.23 6.88
C PHE A 70 2.86 -17.94 7.09
N PHE A 71 2.36 -18.05 8.32
CA PHE A 71 0.96 -17.79 8.65
C PHE A 71 0.58 -16.34 8.37
N LEU A 72 1.40 -15.38 8.81
CA LEU A 72 1.16 -13.95 8.61
C LEU A 72 1.17 -13.61 7.12
N ALA A 73 2.17 -14.03 6.36
CA ALA A 73 2.20 -13.74 4.92
C ALA A 73 1.03 -14.38 4.18
N SER A 74 0.68 -15.63 4.50
CA SER A 74 -0.43 -16.34 3.86
C SER A 74 -1.80 -15.69 4.15
N LEU A 75 -2.08 -15.34 5.40
CA LEU A 75 -3.38 -14.84 5.80
C LEU A 75 -3.63 -13.40 5.36
N TYR A 76 -2.59 -12.57 5.34
CA TYR A 76 -2.72 -11.17 4.97
C TYR A 76 -2.60 -10.92 3.45
N PHE A 77 -1.90 -11.79 2.70
CA PHE A 77 -1.62 -11.57 1.26
C PHE A 77 -2.19 -12.65 0.33
N GLY A 78 -2.80 -13.69 0.88
CA GLY A 78 -3.69 -14.61 0.17
C GLY A 78 -3.02 -15.87 -0.39
N PRO A 79 -3.79 -16.69 -1.14
CA PRO A 79 -3.42 -18.07 -1.48
C PRO A 79 -2.15 -18.19 -2.31
N PHE A 80 -1.91 -17.27 -3.25
CA PHE A 80 -0.72 -17.30 -4.10
C PHE A 80 0.56 -17.16 -3.27
N VAL A 81 0.58 -16.23 -2.30
CA VAL A 81 1.73 -16.08 -1.39
C VAL A 81 1.90 -17.33 -0.54
N SER A 82 0.79 -17.91 -0.06
CA SER A 82 0.82 -19.13 0.72
C SER A 82 1.41 -20.32 -0.05
N PHE A 83 1.04 -20.50 -1.32
CA PHE A 83 1.57 -21.57 -2.17
C PHE A 83 3.09 -21.46 -2.36
N VAL A 84 3.57 -20.25 -2.70
CA VAL A 84 5.01 -20.02 -2.90
C VAL A 84 5.79 -20.25 -1.60
N LEU A 85 5.30 -19.72 -0.48
CA LEU A 85 6.00 -19.87 0.80
C LEU A 85 5.95 -21.31 1.34
N MET A 86 4.91 -22.09 1.03
CA MET A 86 4.86 -23.51 1.35
C MET A 86 6.02 -24.26 0.68
N ILE A 87 6.23 -24.02 -0.63
CA ILE A 87 7.35 -24.63 -1.38
C ILE A 87 8.69 -24.18 -0.77
N VAL A 88 8.86 -22.89 -0.52
CA VAL A 88 10.08 -22.33 0.08
C VAL A 88 10.40 -22.99 1.41
N ILE A 89 9.43 -23.15 2.31
CA ILE A 89 9.64 -23.77 3.62
C ILE A 89 10.06 -25.23 3.49
N ILE A 90 9.42 -25.99 2.60
CA ILE A 90 9.75 -27.40 2.35
C ILE A 90 11.18 -27.52 1.82
N LEU A 91 11.56 -26.69 0.84
CA LEU A 91 12.91 -26.67 0.26
C LEU A 91 13.97 -26.29 1.30
N LEU A 92 13.76 -25.20 2.04
CA LEU A 92 14.68 -24.77 3.08
C LEU A 92 14.83 -25.81 4.18
N ARG A 93 13.72 -26.46 4.57
CA ARG A 93 13.77 -27.56 5.53
C ARG A 93 14.61 -28.71 5.00
N TYR A 94 14.40 -29.13 3.76
CA TYR A 94 15.16 -30.23 3.15
C TYR A 94 16.66 -29.91 3.09
N MET A 95 17.04 -28.70 2.70
CA MET A 95 18.44 -28.30 2.54
C MET A 95 19.21 -28.17 3.86
N PHE A 96 18.61 -27.58 4.89
CA PHE A 96 19.33 -27.23 6.12
C PHE A 96 19.17 -28.22 7.27
N ILE A 97 18.08 -28.99 7.30
CA ILE A 97 17.78 -29.94 8.37
C ILE A 97 17.85 -31.39 7.87
N GLY A 98 17.59 -31.61 6.58
CA GLY A 98 17.72 -32.91 5.94
C GLY A 98 16.39 -33.58 5.57
N SER A 99 16.51 -34.82 5.10
CA SER A 99 15.43 -35.59 4.47
C SER A 99 14.56 -36.40 5.43
N GLY A 100 14.99 -36.60 6.68
CA GLY A 100 14.25 -37.41 7.65
C GLY A 100 12.79 -36.94 7.77
N LEU A 101 11.80 -37.81 7.64
CA LEU A 101 10.36 -37.46 7.72
C LEU A 101 9.85 -36.41 6.69
N ILE A 102 10.54 -36.21 5.56
CA ILE A 102 10.16 -35.14 4.60
C ILE A 102 8.73 -35.28 4.06
N HIS A 103 8.24 -36.50 3.79
CA HIS A 103 6.89 -36.73 3.30
C HIS A 103 5.81 -36.21 4.26
N LEU A 104 6.03 -36.37 5.57
CA LEU A 104 5.12 -35.89 6.61
C LEU A 104 5.17 -34.38 6.77
N VAL A 105 6.35 -33.78 6.61
CA VAL A 105 6.51 -32.32 6.57
C VAL A 105 5.77 -31.73 5.37
N ILE A 106 5.91 -32.33 4.19
CA ILE A 106 5.17 -31.93 2.99
C ILE A 106 3.67 -32.01 3.25
N LEU A 107 3.17 -33.13 3.79
CA LEU A 107 1.76 -33.31 4.11
C LEU A 107 1.24 -32.23 5.08
N ASN A 108 1.97 -31.95 6.16
CA ASN A 108 1.59 -30.97 7.17
C ASN A 108 1.47 -29.55 6.60
N TYR A 109 2.50 -29.11 5.87
CA TYR A 109 2.50 -27.79 5.24
C TYR A 109 1.48 -27.70 4.11
N PHE A 110 1.21 -28.79 3.39
CA PHE A 110 0.17 -28.83 2.36
C PHE A 110 -1.24 -28.69 2.94
N ILE A 111 -1.57 -29.45 3.99
CA ILE A 111 -2.87 -29.32 4.70
C ILE A 111 -3.02 -27.90 5.24
N THR A 112 -1.97 -27.37 5.85
CA THR A 112 -2.00 -26.02 6.42
C THR A 112 -2.14 -24.96 5.33
N PHE A 113 -1.47 -25.11 4.19
CA PHE A 113 -1.68 -24.25 3.02
C PHE A 113 -3.15 -24.24 2.59
N LEU A 114 -3.82 -25.41 2.48
CA LEU A 114 -5.23 -25.47 2.10
C LEU A 114 -6.12 -24.70 3.07
N ILE A 115 -5.89 -24.86 4.38
CA ILE A 115 -6.63 -24.12 5.42
C ILE A 115 -6.38 -22.61 5.28
N LEU A 116 -5.11 -22.18 5.21
CA LEU A 116 -4.78 -20.75 5.12
C LEU A 116 -5.34 -20.13 3.83
N ALA A 117 -5.26 -20.83 2.70
CA ALA A 117 -5.79 -20.39 1.41
C ALA A 117 -7.32 -20.26 1.42
N ALA A 118 -8.04 -21.19 2.03
CA ALA A 118 -9.49 -21.15 2.14
C ALA A 118 -9.97 -19.96 2.98
N PHE A 119 -9.29 -19.68 4.09
CA PHE A 119 -9.73 -18.68 5.07
C PHE A 119 -9.11 -17.28 4.88
N SER A 120 -8.10 -17.09 4.02
CA SER A 120 -7.38 -15.81 3.89
C SER A 120 -8.30 -14.63 3.56
N LYS A 121 -9.31 -14.83 2.69
CA LYS A 121 -10.27 -13.77 2.31
C LYS A 121 -11.15 -13.37 3.50
N GLY A 122 -11.61 -14.33 4.30
CA GLY A 122 -12.42 -14.09 5.49
C GLY A 122 -11.61 -13.46 6.63
N PHE A 123 -10.34 -13.87 6.76
CA PHE A 123 -9.43 -13.39 7.79
C PHE A 123 -9.27 -11.87 7.78
N LEU A 124 -9.12 -11.25 6.60
CA LEU A 124 -8.97 -9.80 6.46
C LEU A 124 -10.17 -9.00 6.98
N ARG A 125 -11.38 -9.58 6.92
CA ARG A 125 -12.64 -8.97 7.37
C ARG A 125 -12.95 -9.26 8.85
N ALA A 126 -12.28 -10.25 9.43
CA ALA A 126 -12.56 -10.69 10.79
C ALA A 126 -12.10 -9.67 11.85
N LYS A 127 -12.77 -9.70 13.02
CA LYS A 127 -12.36 -8.92 14.19
C LYS A 127 -11.02 -9.42 14.74
N LYS A 128 -10.24 -8.53 15.38
CA LYS A 128 -8.93 -8.87 15.98
C LYS A 128 -8.94 -10.14 16.85
N LYS A 129 -9.97 -10.32 17.69
CA LYS A 129 -10.11 -11.51 18.54
C LYS A 129 -10.22 -12.81 17.74
N VAL A 130 -10.96 -12.80 16.62
CA VAL A 130 -11.15 -13.97 15.75
C VAL A 130 -9.86 -14.28 15.00
N LYS A 131 -9.16 -13.25 14.50
CA LYS A 131 -7.85 -13.43 13.85
C LYS A 131 -6.86 -14.13 14.77
N MET A 132 -6.75 -13.64 16.00
CA MET A 132 -5.87 -14.19 17.02
C MET A 132 -6.23 -15.65 17.36
N LEU A 133 -7.52 -15.93 17.62
CA LEU A 133 -7.99 -17.29 17.90
C LEU A 133 -7.67 -18.24 16.75
N PHE A 134 -7.95 -17.83 15.51
CA PHE A 134 -7.69 -18.64 14.32
C PHE A 134 -6.21 -19.00 14.17
N THR A 135 -5.30 -18.03 14.32
CA THR A 135 -3.85 -18.28 14.25
C THR A 135 -3.33 -19.14 15.40
N ILE A 136 -3.88 -19.00 16.60
CA ILE A 136 -3.55 -19.85 17.76
C ILE A 136 -3.96 -21.29 17.48
N VAL A 137 -5.19 -21.51 17.01
CA VAL A 137 -5.71 -22.85 16.71
C VAL A 137 -4.86 -23.55 15.65
N ILE A 138 -4.47 -22.85 14.58
CA ILE A 138 -3.59 -23.41 13.55
C ILE A 138 -2.20 -23.72 14.11
N CYS A 139 -1.61 -22.80 14.88
CA CYS A 139 -0.31 -23.01 15.50
C CYS A 139 -0.34 -24.22 16.45
N PHE A 140 -1.37 -24.31 17.29
CA PHE A 140 -1.56 -25.41 18.22
C PHE A 140 -1.75 -26.74 17.48
N SER A 141 -2.59 -26.77 16.44
CA SER A 141 -2.80 -27.96 15.61
C SER A 141 -1.49 -28.45 14.98
N MET A 142 -0.68 -27.55 14.43
CA MET A 142 0.64 -27.87 13.88
C MET A 142 1.65 -28.34 14.95
N THR A 143 1.55 -27.86 16.19
CA THR A 143 2.36 -28.34 17.31
C THR A 143 1.92 -29.73 17.77
N VAL A 144 0.61 -29.96 17.90
CA VAL A 144 0.05 -31.28 18.23
C VAL A 144 0.45 -32.31 17.17
N PHE A 145 0.37 -31.94 15.89
CA PHE A 145 0.88 -32.77 14.79
C PHE A 145 2.34 -33.17 15.08
N ASN A 146 3.25 -32.20 15.27
CA ASN A 146 4.66 -32.50 15.56
C ASN A 146 4.88 -33.38 16.80
N LEU A 147 4.10 -33.20 17.87
CA LEU A 147 4.18 -34.02 19.07
C LEU A 147 3.77 -35.46 18.83
N VAL A 148 2.66 -35.68 18.14
CA VAL A 148 2.18 -37.02 17.78
C VAL A 148 3.24 -37.73 16.93
N PHE A 149 3.89 -37.01 16.00
CA PHE A 149 4.99 -37.60 15.22
C PHE A 149 6.24 -37.87 16.05
N GLY A 150 6.64 -36.95 16.94
CA GLY A 150 7.75 -37.20 17.86
C GLY A 150 7.53 -38.48 18.66
N TYR A 151 6.31 -38.70 19.16
CA TYR A 151 5.93 -39.90 19.88
C TYR A 151 5.99 -41.19 19.02
N VAL A 152 5.49 -41.14 17.78
CA VAL A 152 5.51 -42.30 16.86
C VAL A 152 6.93 -42.75 16.50
N TYR A 153 7.90 -41.83 16.51
CA TYR A 153 9.31 -42.12 16.22
C TYR A 153 10.16 -42.29 17.49
N GLU A 154 9.51 -42.58 18.63
CA GLU A 154 10.18 -42.85 19.91
C GLU A 154 11.12 -41.71 20.36
N ALA A 155 10.80 -40.46 20.01
CA ALA A 155 11.56 -39.32 20.49
C ALA A 155 11.34 -39.13 22.00
N GLU A 156 12.41 -39.27 22.78
CA GLU A 156 12.41 -38.98 24.21
C GLU A 156 12.40 -37.47 24.43
N ILE A 157 11.21 -36.88 24.57
CA ILE A 157 11.04 -35.44 24.82
C ILE A 157 11.04 -35.18 26.33
N SER A 158 11.98 -34.37 26.81
CA SER A 158 12.03 -33.99 28.22
C SER A 158 10.92 -33.00 28.60
N ARG A 159 10.54 -32.91 29.89
CA ARG A 159 9.49 -31.99 30.35
C ARG A 159 9.74 -30.52 29.94
N ASN A 160 11.00 -30.09 29.92
CA ASN A 160 11.38 -28.73 29.54
C ASN A 160 11.24 -28.49 28.03
N GLU A 161 11.46 -29.52 27.22
CA GLU A 161 11.31 -29.46 25.76
C GLU A 161 9.86 -29.27 25.32
N TYR A 162 8.90 -29.83 26.06
CA TYR A 162 7.48 -29.55 25.83
C TYR A 162 7.13 -28.07 25.98
N ILE A 163 7.77 -27.35 26.92
CA ILE A 163 7.57 -25.91 27.09
C ILE A 163 8.05 -25.15 25.85
N TYR A 164 9.22 -25.53 25.32
CA TYR A 164 9.78 -24.92 24.11
C TYR A 164 8.97 -25.23 22.85
N LEU A 165 8.36 -26.40 22.76
CA LEU A 165 7.58 -26.82 21.59
C LEU A 165 6.16 -26.23 21.58
N VAL A 166 5.56 -26.01 22.74
CA VAL A 166 4.17 -25.59 22.88
C VAL A 166 4.04 -24.13 23.29
N LEU A 167 4.59 -23.75 24.45
CA LEU A 167 4.29 -22.46 25.06
C LEU A 167 4.92 -21.30 24.29
N ILE A 168 6.21 -21.42 23.91
CA ILE A 168 6.94 -20.34 23.23
C ILE A 168 6.34 -20.04 21.85
N PRO A 169 6.08 -21.03 20.96
CA PRO A 169 5.50 -20.73 19.64
C PRO A 169 4.11 -20.11 19.73
N LEU A 170 3.28 -20.54 20.69
CA LEU A 170 1.96 -19.93 20.90
C LEU A 170 2.08 -18.48 21.36
N ALA A 171 2.93 -18.20 22.36
CA ALA A 171 3.18 -16.85 22.85
C ALA A 171 3.72 -15.95 21.73
N ALA A 172 4.73 -16.43 20.98
CA ALA A 172 5.31 -15.71 19.85
C ALA A 172 4.27 -15.44 18.74
N THR A 173 3.38 -16.40 18.44
CA THR A 173 2.31 -16.22 17.46
C THR A 173 1.32 -15.14 17.90
N ILE A 174 0.92 -15.15 19.17
CA ILE A 174 0.01 -14.13 19.73
C ILE A 174 0.63 -12.74 19.59
N ILE A 175 1.88 -12.57 20.03
CA ILE A 175 2.56 -11.28 19.99
C ILE A 175 2.75 -10.83 18.54
N SER A 176 3.15 -11.72 17.64
CA SER A 176 3.37 -11.40 16.23
C SER A 176 2.08 -10.96 15.52
N VAL A 177 0.95 -11.61 15.81
CA VAL A 177 -0.37 -11.21 15.28
C VAL A 177 -0.81 -9.88 15.87
N MET A 178 -0.55 -9.63 17.16
CA MET A 178 -0.83 -8.34 17.78
C MET A 178 -0.04 -7.20 17.14
N ILE A 179 1.25 -7.41 16.89
CA ILE A 179 2.13 -6.44 16.19
C ILE A 179 1.63 -6.23 14.75
N ALA A 180 1.34 -7.30 14.01
CA ALA A 180 0.83 -7.19 12.64
C ALA A 180 -0.49 -6.40 12.56
N GLU A 181 -1.44 -6.65 13.47
CA GLU A 181 -2.69 -5.88 13.54
C GLU A 181 -2.46 -4.42 13.98
N MET A 182 -1.53 -4.17 14.89
CA MET A 182 -1.16 -2.80 15.30
C MET A 182 -0.60 -2.02 14.12
N ILE A 183 0.37 -2.59 13.40
CA ILE A 183 0.98 -2.04 12.18
C ILE A 183 -0.10 -1.75 11.14
N ARG A 184 -1.00 -2.71 10.86
CA ARG A 184 -2.11 -2.54 9.92
C ARG A 184 -3.05 -1.40 10.34
N LYS A 185 -3.43 -1.32 11.62
CA LYS A 185 -4.32 -0.27 12.14
C LYS A 185 -3.67 1.11 12.02
N LEU A 186 -2.38 1.22 12.33
CA LEU A 186 -1.60 2.45 12.18
C LEU A 186 -1.59 2.94 10.73
N MET A 187 -1.38 2.05 9.75
CA MET A 187 -1.43 2.41 8.33
C MET A 187 -2.81 2.92 7.90
N MET A 188 -3.88 2.25 8.35
CA MET A 188 -5.25 2.67 8.05
C MET A 188 -5.55 4.05 8.62
N MET A 189 -5.19 4.29 9.89
CA MET A 189 -5.38 5.59 10.53
C MET A 189 -4.60 6.70 9.82
N ARG A 190 -3.34 6.47 9.41
CA ARG A 190 -2.57 7.44 8.62
C ARG A 190 -3.20 7.78 7.27
N ARG A 191 -3.78 6.80 6.57
CA ARG A 191 -4.50 7.06 5.30
C ARG A 191 -5.71 7.95 5.51
N THR A 192 -6.52 7.62 6.53
CA THR A 192 -7.72 8.39 6.87
C THR A 192 -7.35 9.81 7.30
N LEU A 193 -6.30 10.00 8.12
CA LEU A 193 -5.80 11.31 8.50
C LEU A 193 -5.37 12.15 7.28
N SER A 194 -4.59 11.57 6.36
CA SER A 194 -4.19 12.28 5.14
C SER A 194 -5.38 12.66 4.25
N GLN A 195 -6.43 11.83 4.20
CA GLN A 195 -7.67 12.18 3.50
C GLN A 195 -8.43 13.32 4.19
N HIS A 196 -8.45 13.34 5.53
CA HIS A 196 -9.07 14.42 6.30
C HIS A 196 -8.32 15.74 6.15
N GLU A 197 -6.99 15.74 6.18
CA GLU A 197 -6.17 16.95 5.93
C GLU A 197 -6.48 17.54 4.55
N LYS A 198 -6.56 16.71 3.51
CA LYS A 198 -6.96 17.15 2.17
C LYS A 198 -8.36 17.76 2.16
N LEU A 199 -9.33 17.09 2.80
CA LEU A 199 -10.71 17.58 2.88
C LEU A 199 -10.81 18.91 3.63
N GLN A 200 -10.01 19.09 4.69
CA GLN A 200 -9.97 20.33 5.47
C GLN A 200 -9.45 21.49 4.63
N VAL A 201 -8.39 21.28 3.84
CA VAL A 201 -7.88 22.29 2.89
C VAL A 201 -8.95 22.65 1.87
N VAL A 202 -9.64 21.65 1.29
CA VAL A 202 -10.76 21.87 0.37
C VAL A 202 -11.86 22.71 1.02
N SER A 203 -12.24 22.38 2.26
CA SER A 203 -13.27 23.12 3.00
C SER A 203 -12.88 24.58 3.25
N GLN A 204 -11.60 24.85 3.52
CA GLN A 204 -11.12 26.22 3.72
C GLN A 204 -11.11 27.01 2.40
N LEU A 205 -10.73 26.36 1.29
CA LEU A 205 -10.73 26.97 -0.04
C LEU A 205 -12.15 27.27 -0.54
N ALA A 206 -13.13 26.42 -0.24
CA ALA A 206 -14.52 26.59 -0.69
C ALA A 206 -15.13 27.95 -0.29
N ALA A 207 -14.79 28.45 0.91
CA ALA A 207 -15.20 29.77 1.37
C ALA A 207 -14.56 30.89 0.53
N SER A 208 -13.25 30.82 0.26
CA SER A 208 -12.54 31.78 -0.60
C SER A 208 -13.12 31.80 -2.01
N ILE A 209 -13.36 30.61 -2.58
CA ILE A 209 -13.91 30.45 -3.92
C ILE A 209 -15.31 31.03 -4.04
N SER A 210 -16.15 30.84 -3.02
CA SER A 210 -17.48 31.45 -3.00
C SER A 210 -17.40 32.98 -3.13
N HIS A 211 -16.41 33.60 -2.49
CA HIS A 211 -16.14 35.03 -2.62
C HIS A 211 -15.54 35.39 -3.99
N GLU A 212 -14.55 34.64 -4.47
CA GLU A 212 -13.88 34.87 -5.75
C GLU A 212 -14.78 34.68 -6.97
N VAL A 213 -15.77 33.77 -6.91
CA VAL A 213 -16.79 33.56 -7.96
C VAL A 213 -17.86 34.65 -7.89
N ARG A 214 -18.25 35.08 -6.68
CA ARG A 214 -19.28 36.12 -6.51
C ARG A 214 -18.85 37.45 -7.10
N ASN A 215 -17.57 37.81 -7.01
CA ASN A 215 -17.05 39.08 -7.51
C ASN A 215 -17.27 39.29 -9.03
N PRO A 216 -16.76 38.43 -9.93
CA PRO A 216 -16.94 38.59 -11.36
C PRO A 216 -18.40 38.39 -11.78
N LEU A 217 -19.18 37.53 -11.09
CA LEU A 217 -20.63 37.42 -11.36
C LEU A 217 -21.38 38.71 -11.00
N THR A 218 -21.01 39.36 -9.89
CA THR A 218 -21.60 40.63 -9.45
C THR A 218 -21.25 41.75 -10.44
N SER A 219 -19.99 41.82 -10.87
CA SER A 219 -19.55 42.77 -11.89
C SER A 219 -20.25 42.53 -13.23
N SER A 220 -20.38 41.27 -13.66
CA SER A 220 -21.09 40.89 -14.89
C SER A 220 -22.55 41.30 -14.85
N LYS A 221 -23.22 41.08 -13.71
CA LYS A 221 -24.59 41.54 -13.49
C LYS A 221 -24.69 43.07 -13.53
N GLY A 222 -23.73 43.78 -12.95
CA GLY A 222 -23.67 45.25 -12.99
C GLY A 222 -23.56 45.80 -14.42
N PHE A 223 -22.69 45.23 -15.24
CA PHE A 223 -22.57 45.63 -16.66
C PHE A 223 -23.85 45.33 -17.46
N LEU A 224 -24.51 44.19 -17.22
CA LEU A 224 -25.81 43.91 -17.83
C LEU A 224 -26.91 44.89 -17.39
N GLN A 225 -26.84 45.40 -16.15
CA GLN A 225 -27.77 46.43 -15.67
C GLN A 225 -27.50 47.78 -16.37
N LEU A 226 -26.25 48.20 -16.47
CA LEU A 226 -25.85 49.42 -17.19
C LEU A 226 -26.25 49.36 -18.68
N MET A 227 -26.06 48.19 -19.31
CA MET A 227 -26.47 47.95 -20.70
C MET A 227 -27.96 48.21 -20.95
N ARG A 228 -28.84 47.93 -19.98
CA ARG A 228 -30.29 48.16 -20.13
C ARG A 228 -30.67 49.63 -20.17
N GLU A 229 -29.85 50.50 -19.57
CA GLU A 229 -30.09 51.95 -19.49
C GLU A 229 -29.34 52.70 -20.59
N GLU A 230 -28.35 52.05 -21.20
CA GLU A 230 -27.52 52.61 -22.26
C GLU A 230 -28.23 52.62 -23.62
N LYS A 231 -28.06 53.68 -24.40
CA LYS A 231 -28.64 53.84 -25.74
C LYS A 231 -27.61 53.73 -26.86
N ASP A 232 -26.33 53.94 -26.56
CA ASP A 232 -25.25 53.76 -27.52
C ASP A 232 -24.95 52.27 -27.73
N GLU A 233 -25.21 51.76 -28.94
CA GLU A 233 -24.95 50.36 -29.33
C GLU A 233 -23.48 49.95 -29.10
N LYS A 234 -22.53 50.86 -29.28
CA LYS A 234 -21.10 50.57 -29.08
C LYS A 234 -20.79 50.34 -27.60
N MET A 235 -21.38 51.16 -26.73
CA MET A 235 -21.26 51.01 -25.27
C MET A 235 -22.00 49.76 -24.77
N GLN A 236 -23.19 49.47 -25.31
CA GLN A 236 -23.90 48.22 -25.01
C GLN A 236 -23.04 46.99 -25.35
N LYS A 237 -22.41 46.97 -26.52
CA LYS A 237 -21.50 45.89 -26.92
C LYS A 237 -20.32 45.75 -25.97
N GLN A 238 -19.72 46.87 -25.55
CA GLN A 238 -18.63 46.86 -24.58
C GLN A 238 -19.08 46.29 -23.21
N PHE A 239 -20.28 46.61 -22.74
CA PHE A 239 -20.82 46.03 -21.51
C PHE A 239 -21.09 44.53 -21.63
N ILE A 240 -21.57 44.05 -22.79
CA ILE A 240 -21.71 42.61 -23.07
C ILE A 240 -20.35 41.92 -22.98
N ASP A 241 -19.32 42.46 -23.64
CA ASP A 241 -17.98 41.88 -23.65
C ASP A 241 -17.38 41.81 -22.23
N LEU A 242 -17.59 42.84 -21.42
CA LEU A 242 -17.15 42.88 -20.02
C LEU A 242 -17.91 41.86 -19.15
N SER A 243 -19.23 41.69 -19.36
CA SER A 243 -20.02 40.67 -18.69
C SER A 243 -19.58 39.26 -19.05
N LEU A 244 -19.33 38.98 -20.33
CA LEU A 244 -18.84 37.67 -20.78
C LEU A 244 -17.49 37.36 -20.14
N LYS A 245 -16.57 38.32 -20.13
CA LYS A 245 -15.26 38.16 -19.47
C LYS A 245 -15.38 37.82 -17.97
N GLY A 246 -16.33 38.43 -17.26
CA GLY A 246 -16.57 38.09 -15.86
C GLY A 246 -17.16 36.68 -15.68
N ILE A 247 -18.08 36.25 -16.55
CA ILE A 247 -18.60 34.88 -16.53
C ILE A 247 -17.49 33.85 -16.81
N ASP A 248 -16.60 34.15 -17.76
CA ASP A 248 -15.45 33.28 -18.07
C ASP A 248 -14.49 33.17 -16.89
N GLN A 249 -14.21 34.28 -16.20
CA GLN A 249 -13.39 34.29 -14.97
C GLN A 249 -14.03 33.45 -13.86
N ALA A 250 -15.34 33.59 -13.64
CA ALA A 250 -16.06 32.79 -12.65
C ALA A 250 -15.98 31.29 -12.97
N THR A 251 -16.14 30.94 -14.25
CA THR A 251 -16.03 29.57 -14.76
C THR A 251 -14.62 29.01 -14.52
N HIS A 252 -13.58 29.80 -14.82
CA HIS A 252 -12.19 29.41 -14.58
C HIS A 252 -11.88 29.11 -13.11
N VAL A 253 -12.36 29.95 -12.18
CA VAL A 253 -12.19 29.73 -10.73
C VAL A 253 -12.86 28.42 -10.29
N ILE A 254 -14.04 28.12 -10.81
CA ILE A 254 -14.76 26.87 -10.52
C ILE A 254 -14.00 25.66 -11.08
N GLU A 255 -13.47 25.74 -12.30
CA GLU A 255 -12.70 24.67 -12.92
C GLU A 255 -11.41 24.36 -12.15
N ASP A 256 -10.70 25.38 -11.68
CA ASP A 256 -9.49 25.20 -10.88
C ASP A 256 -9.80 24.58 -9.50
N TYR A 257 -10.92 24.95 -8.88
CA TYR A 257 -11.41 24.28 -7.68
C TYR A 257 -11.77 22.81 -7.91
N LEU A 258 -12.52 22.52 -8.97
CA LEU A 258 -12.90 21.14 -9.31
C LEU A 258 -11.66 20.29 -9.62
N THR A 259 -10.61 20.88 -10.16
CA THR A 259 -9.33 20.19 -10.40
C THR A 259 -8.60 19.87 -9.10
N PHE A 260 -8.62 20.80 -8.14
CA PHE A 260 -8.01 20.58 -6.83
C PHE A 260 -8.76 19.52 -6.00
N THR A 261 -10.09 19.47 -6.12
CA THR A 261 -10.95 18.54 -5.37
C THR A 261 -11.09 17.17 -6.03
N ASN A 262 -11.14 17.11 -7.36
CA ASN A 262 -11.17 15.85 -8.11
C ASN A 262 -9.75 15.31 -8.32
N SER A 263 -9.21 14.71 -7.27
CA SER A 263 -8.12 13.75 -7.39
C SER A 263 -8.66 12.38 -7.81
N THR A 264 -9.34 12.27 -8.96
CA THR A 264 -9.56 10.95 -9.55
C THR A 264 -8.18 10.45 -9.97
N PRO A 265 -7.74 9.25 -9.53
CA PRO A 265 -6.53 8.68 -10.06
C PRO A 265 -6.79 8.31 -11.51
N ASP A 266 -6.53 9.25 -12.42
CA ASP A 266 -6.33 8.92 -13.83
C ASP A 266 -5.26 7.82 -13.90
N LYS A 267 -5.45 6.90 -14.85
CA LYS A 267 -4.49 5.83 -15.10
C LYS A 267 -3.11 6.45 -15.32
N ILE A 268 -2.12 5.91 -14.62
CA ILE A 268 -0.73 6.20 -14.94
C ILE A 268 -0.48 5.58 -16.31
N GLU A 269 -0.11 6.42 -17.26
CA GLU A 269 0.24 6.05 -18.61
C GLU A 269 1.60 6.61 -18.98
N ARG A 270 2.22 6.00 -19.99
CA ARG A 270 3.53 6.41 -20.48
C ARG A 270 3.35 7.60 -21.42
N ILE A 271 3.68 8.79 -20.95
CA ILE A 271 3.50 10.05 -21.67
C ILE A 271 4.74 10.31 -22.53
N ASN A 272 4.55 10.51 -23.84
CA ASN A 272 5.58 11.10 -24.69
C ASN A 272 5.62 12.62 -24.44
N VAL A 273 6.70 13.08 -23.83
CA VAL A 273 6.84 14.48 -23.38
C VAL A 273 6.88 15.43 -24.58
N LYS A 274 7.63 15.08 -25.64
CA LYS A 274 7.75 15.91 -26.84
C LYS A 274 6.40 16.12 -27.50
N HIS A 275 5.66 15.04 -27.78
CA HIS A 275 4.34 15.12 -28.40
C HIS A 275 3.39 16.00 -27.58
N SER A 276 3.33 15.76 -26.25
CA SER A 276 2.44 16.51 -25.36
C SER A 276 2.77 18.00 -25.31
N ILE A 277 4.06 18.37 -25.33
CA ILE A 277 4.48 19.78 -25.32
C ILE A 277 4.19 20.44 -26.67
N VAL A 278 4.43 19.76 -27.79
CA VAL A 278 4.13 20.29 -29.14
C VAL A 278 2.64 20.59 -29.28
N ASP A 279 1.76 19.65 -28.91
CA ASP A 279 0.30 19.85 -28.94
C ASP A 279 -0.14 21.08 -28.13
N LEU A 280 0.47 21.28 -26.95
CA LEU A 280 0.18 22.43 -26.09
C LEU A 280 0.67 23.74 -26.68
N ILE A 281 1.85 23.75 -27.30
CA ILE A 281 2.38 24.93 -27.97
C ILE A 281 1.43 25.33 -29.10
N GLU A 282 0.96 24.38 -29.92
CA GLU A 282 0.00 24.66 -30.99
C GLU A 282 -1.33 25.24 -30.45
N MET A 283 -1.80 24.72 -29.31
CA MET A 283 -3.00 25.25 -28.64
C MET A 283 -2.81 26.66 -28.09
N VAL A 284 -1.62 26.99 -27.57
CA VAL A 284 -1.35 28.25 -26.86
C VAL A 284 -0.91 29.37 -27.82
N LYS A 285 -0.25 29.03 -28.93
CA LYS A 285 0.27 29.98 -29.92
C LYS A 285 -0.74 31.06 -30.39
N PRO A 286 -2.04 30.75 -30.61
CA PRO A 286 -3.04 31.76 -30.98
C PRO A 286 -3.25 32.85 -29.92
N LEU A 287 -2.99 32.55 -28.64
CA LEU A 287 -3.16 33.48 -27.51
C LEU A 287 -1.96 34.44 -27.35
N ALA A 288 -0.85 34.18 -28.03
CA ALA A 288 0.43 34.80 -27.79
C ALA A 288 0.94 35.57 -29.03
N GLN A 289 0.09 36.46 -29.57
CA GLN A 289 0.32 37.15 -30.84
C GLN A 289 1.53 38.10 -30.85
N HIS A 290 2.07 38.44 -29.67
CA HIS A 290 3.21 39.35 -29.50
C HIS A 290 4.40 38.70 -28.77
N VAL A 291 4.43 37.38 -28.63
CA VAL A 291 5.48 36.65 -27.91
C VAL A 291 6.22 35.72 -28.87
N SER A 292 7.54 35.76 -28.85
CA SER A 292 8.38 34.83 -29.61
C SER A 292 8.52 33.50 -28.86
N PHE A 293 8.14 32.38 -29.49
CA PHE A 293 8.33 31.04 -28.93
C PHE A 293 9.67 30.47 -29.37
N SER A 294 10.51 30.09 -28.41
CA SER A 294 11.69 29.26 -28.63
C SER A 294 11.62 28.05 -27.71
N TYR A 295 11.90 26.86 -28.24
CA TYR A 295 11.91 25.63 -27.47
C TYR A 295 12.96 24.66 -28.00
N HIS A 296 13.59 23.95 -27.08
CA HIS A 296 14.49 22.83 -27.37
C HIS A 296 13.94 21.60 -26.69
N LEU A 297 13.47 20.65 -27.50
CA LEU A 297 12.90 19.40 -27.03
C LEU A 297 13.87 18.27 -27.34
N ILE A 298 14.14 17.45 -26.33
CA ILE A 298 14.93 16.24 -26.47
C ILE A 298 13.98 15.12 -26.95
N ASP A 299 14.45 14.32 -27.91
CA ASP A 299 13.70 13.19 -28.46
C ASP A 299 13.60 12.01 -27.47
N ASP A 300 12.58 11.18 -27.67
CA ASP A 300 12.37 9.91 -26.96
C ASP A 300 12.29 9.96 -25.42
N ILE A 301 11.90 11.10 -24.85
CA ILE A 301 11.62 11.20 -23.42
C ILE A 301 10.19 10.73 -23.13
N TYR A 302 10.11 9.72 -22.25
CA TYR A 302 8.86 9.21 -21.72
C TYR A 302 8.83 9.34 -20.20
N VAL A 303 7.67 9.77 -19.68
CA VAL A 303 7.43 9.82 -18.23
C VAL A 303 6.15 9.06 -17.89
N ASP A 304 6.19 8.28 -16.82
CA ASP A 304 5.00 7.63 -16.30
C ASP A 304 4.21 8.61 -15.45
N GLY A 305 3.00 8.96 -15.88
CA GLY A 305 2.19 9.97 -15.21
C GLY A 305 0.75 10.00 -15.69
N GLN A 306 0.00 10.99 -15.23
CA GLN A 306 -1.35 11.26 -15.70
C GLN A 306 -1.29 12.28 -16.83
N SER A 307 -1.64 11.89 -18.06
CA SER A 307 -1.48 12.80 -19.21
C SER A 307 -2.35 14.05 -19.10
N HIS A 308 -3.54 13.96 -18.54
CA HIS A 308 -4.40 15.12 -18.29
C HIS A 308 -3.74 16.13 -17.33
N SER A 309 -3.28 15.67 -16.16
CA SER A 309 -2.60 16.51 -15.16
C SER A 309 -1.30 17.12 -15.70
N PHE A 310 -0.51 16.33 -16.45
CA PHE A 310 0.70 16.82 -17.12
C PHE A 310 0.36 17.97 -18.08
N ARG A 311 -0.61 17.75 -18.99
CA ARG A 311 -1.02 18.75 -19.97
C ARG A 311 -1.57 20.01 -19.31
N LYS A 312 -2.41 19.87 -18.27
CA LYS A 312 -2.96 21.02 -17.53
C LYS A 312 -1.87 21.83 -16.83
N CYS A 313 -0.91 21.17 -16.17
CA CYS A 313 0.19 21.85 -15.48
C CYS A 313 1.05 22.67 -16.46
N ILE A 314 1.53 22.02 -17.53
CA ILE A 314 2.36 22.69 -18.54
C ILE A 314 1.58 23.79 -19.26
N GLY A 315 0.31 23.54 -19.62
CA GLY A 315 -0.56 24.53 -20.25
C GLY A 315 -0.78 25.77 -19.38
N ASN A 316 -0.99 25.59 -18.06
CA ASN A 316 -1.12 26.70 -17.12
C ASN A 316 0.18 27.52 -17.00
N ILE A 317 1.34 26.86 -16.98
CA ILE A 317 2.64 27.55 -16.96
C ILE A 317 2.83 28.36 -18.24
N MET A 318 2.55 27.78 -19.41
CA MET A 318 2.67 28.47 -20.70
C MET A 318 1.73 29.67 -20.78
N LYS A 319 0.46 29.52 -20.36
CA LYS A 319 -0.51 30.62 -20.31
C LYS A 319 -0.06 31.76 -19.39
N ASN A 320 0.54 31.45 -18.24
CA ASN A 320 1.04 32.46 -17.30
C ASN A 320 2.33 33.16 -17.77
N ALA A 321 3.06 32.56 -18.72
CA ALA A 321 4.29 33.12 -19.27
C ALA A 321 4.08 34.10 -20.43
N ILE A 322 2.85 34.17 -20.95
CA ILE A 322 2.39 35.09 -22.00
C ILE A 322 1.82 36.34 -21.34
#